data_AF-A0A7J4S9H5-F1
#
_entry.id   AF-A0A7J4S9H5-F1
#
_cell.length_a   1.000
_cell.length_b   1.000
_cell.length_c   1.000
_cell.angle_alpha   90.00
_cell.angle_beta   90.00
_cell.angle_gamma   90.00
#
_symmetry.space_group_name_H-M   'P 1'
#
loop_
_entity.id
_entity.type
_entity.pdbx_description
1 polymer ?
#
loop_
_entity_poly.entity_id
_entity_poly.type
_entity_poly.pdbx_seq_one_letter_code
_entity_poly.pdbx_strand_id
1 'polypeptide(L)'
;MVAKAGWFSRLVVAMTIRMPKWFVGWVSRRYVAGNTIPEAIKVMQRLSKENACFTVDVLGEEISTMDEAQYFFDEYTRLIDAIIKHDIDSHLSIKPTAFGLLIDPEKGYT
;
A
#
# COMPACT_ATOMS: atom_id res chain seq x y z
N MET A 1 2.65 -22.66 -11.24
CA MET A 1 2.56 -23.83 -10.34
C MET A 1 1.97 -23.38 -9.02
N VAL A 2 0.67 -23.56 -8.79
CA VAL A 2 0.07 -23.30 -7.47
C VAL A 2 -0.14 -24.66 -6.80
N ALA A 3 0.51 -24.88 -5.67
CA ALA A 3 0.31 -26.07 -4.85
C ALA A 3 -1.19 -26.21 -4.54
N LYS A 4 -1.75 -27.42 -4.65
CA LYS A 4 -3.14 -27.69 -4.27
C LYS A 4 -3.30 -27.40 -2.76
N ALA A 5 -3.75 -26.19 -2.42
CA ALA A 5 -3.99 -25.80 -1.05
C ALA A 5 -4.94 -26.81 -0.39
N GLY A 6 -4.61 -27.28 0.81
CA GLY A 6 -5.43 -28.24 1.55
C GLY A 6 -6.80 -27.65 1.92
N TRP A 7 -7.76 -28.51 2.25
CA TRP A 7 -9.11 -28.08 2.64
C TRP A 7 -9.13 -27.09 3.81
N PHE A 8 -8.21 -27.27 4.77
CA PHE A 8 -8.01 -26.37 5.91
C PHE A 8 -7.59 -24.96 5.46
N SER A 9 -6.63 -24.86 4.53
CA SER A 9 -6.20 -23.55 3.98
C SER A 9 -7.34 -22.82 3.29
N ARG A 10 -8.16 -23.54 2.52
CA ARG A 10 -9.36 -22.97 1.87
C ARG A 10 -10.38 -22.47 2.89
N LEU A 11 -10.57 -23.21 3.99
CA LEU A 11 -11.48 -22.82 5.06
C LEU A 11 -10.98 -21.53 5.76
N VAL A 12 -9.68 -21.44 6.06
CA VAL A 12 -9.08 -20.22 6.63
C VAL A 12 -9.26 -19.02 5.70
N VAL A 13 -8.98 -19.16 4.41
CA VAL A 13 -9.17 -18.08 3.42
C VAL A 13 -10.65 -17.70 3.26
N ALA A 14 -11.56 -18.67 3.30
CA ALA A 14 -13.00 -18.37 3.24
C ALA A 14 -13.47 -17.56 4.47
N MET A 15 -12.88 -17.84 5.64
CA MET A 15 -13.20 -17.09 6.86
C MET A 15 -12.69 -15.65 6.83
N THR A 16 -11.55 -15.36 6.18
CA THR A 16 -11.01 -13.98 6.14
C THR A 16 -11.94 -13.00 5.44
N ILE A 17 -12.67 -13.44 4.42
CA ILE A 17 -13.68 -12.62 3.70
C ILE A 17 -14.79 -12.14 4.64
N ARG A 18 -15.08 -12.90 5.71
CA ARG A 18 -16.15 -12.59 6.67
C ARG A 18 -15.67 -11.89 7.93
N MET A 19 -14.38 -11.58 8.04
CA MET A 19 -13.83 -10.98 9.25
C MET A 19 -14.24 -9.50 9.36
N PRO A 20 -14.59 -9.01 10.57
CA PRO A 20 -14.89 -7.61 10.78
C PRO A 20 -13.70 -6.71 10.47
N LYS A 21 -13.94 -5.55 9.81
CA LYS A 21 -12.89 -4.59 9.45
C LYS A 21 -12.04 -4.13 10.65
N TRP A 22 -12.67 -3.97 11.83
CA TRP A 22 -11.96 -3.59 13.05
C TRP A 22 -10.94 -4.65 13.50
N PHE A 23 -11.26 -5.93 13.30
CA PHE A 23 -10.38 -7.04 13.67
C PHE A 23 -9.20 -7.12 12.68
N VAL A 24 -9.48 -7.01 11.38
CA VAL A 24 -8.44 -6.98 10.34
C VAL A 24 -7.49 -5.81 10.58
N GLY A 25 -8.01 -4.61 10.84
CA GLY A 25 -7.20 -3.44 11.18
C GLY A 25 -6.38 -3.62 12.46
N TRP A 26 -6.91 -4.30 13.47
CA TRP A 26 -6.16 -4.60 14.69
C TRP A 26 -4.97 -5.52 14.43
N VAL A 27 -5.15 -6.59 13.65
CA VAL A 27 -4.07 -7.53 13.30
C VAL A 27 -3.04 -6.88 12.36
N SER A 28 -3.48 -6.05 11.40
CA SER A 28 -2.58 -5.44 10.40
C SER A 28 -1.70 -4.31 10.94
N ARG A 29 -2.04 -3.71 12.09
CA ARG A 29 -1.30 -2.59 12.72
C ARG A 29 0.19 -2.83 12.95
N ARG A 30 0.62 -4.10 13.06
CA ARG A 30 2.04 -4.45 13.21
C ARG A 30 2.81 -4.41 11.88
N TYR A 31 2.10 -4.46 10.76
CA TYR A 31 2.64 -4.60 9.41
C TYR A 31 2.38 -3.38 8.52
N VAL A 32 1.34 -2.59 8.81
CA VAL A 32 0.94 -1.42 8.01
C VAL A 32 0.99 -0.16 8.88
N ALA A 33 1.65 0.89 8.38
CA ALA A 33 1.86 2.14 9.10
C ALA A 33 0.58 2.95 9.33
N GLY A 34 -0.45 2.74 8.52
CA GLY A 34 -1.74 3.40 8.64
C GLY A 34 -2.60 3.15 7.39
N ASN A 35 -3.89 3.46 7.48
CA ASN A 35 -4.80 3.41 6.34
C ASN A 35 -4.86 4.74 5.58
N THR A 36 -4.19 5.78 6.09
CA THR A 36 -4.15 7.11 5.50
C THR A 36 -2.73 7.67 5.55
N ILE A 37 -2.40 8.58 4.63
CA ILE A 37 -1.10 9.26 4.60
C ILE A 37 -0.79 9.95 5.95
N PRO A 38 -1.71 10.70 6.61
CA PRO A 38 -1.42 11.30 7.92
C PRO A 38 -1.07 10.28 9.01
N GLU A 39 -1.71 9.12 9.02
CA GLU A 39 -1.37 8.04 9.95
C GLU A 39 0.04 7.48 9.69
N ALA A 40 0.37 7.25 8.42
CA ALA A 40 1.70 6.79 8.01
C ALA A 40 2.80 7.79 8.41
N ILE A 41 2.60 9.07 8.14
CA ILE A 41 3.51 10.15 8.55
C ILE A 41 3.70 10.17 10.08
N LYS A 42 2.63 10.02 10.86
CA LYS A 42 2.71 9.97 12.32
C LYS A 42 3.56 8.78 12.80
N VAL A 43 3.45 7.63 12.15
CA VAL A 43 4.29 6.46 12.44
C VAL A 43 5.75 6.71 12.07
N MET A 44 6.02 7.28 10.89
CA MET A 44 7.37 7.62 10.45
C MET A 44 8.04 8.62 11.40
N GLN A 45 7.35 9.69 11.81
CA GLN A 45 7.85 10.66 12.78
C GLN A 45 8.17 10.05 14.15
N ARG A 46 7.34 9.09 14.60
CA ARG A 46 7.61 8.36 15.85
C ARG A 46 8.89 7.55 15.73
N LEU A 47 9.03 6.78 14.65
CA LEU A 47 10.17 5.90 14.40
C LEU A 47 11.45 6.66 14.02
N SER A 48 11.34 7.89 13.54
CA SER A 48 12.50 8.75 13.24
C SER A 48 13.33 9.01 14.49
N LYS A 49 12.69 9.03 15.67
CA LYS A 49 13.36 9.15 16.98
C LYS A 49 14.28 7.96 17.30
N GLU A 50 14.13 6.86 16.58
CA GLU A 50 14.91 5.64 16.73
C GLU A 50 16.01 5.53 15.64
N ASN A 51 16.25 6.60 14.87
CA ASN A 51 17.17 6.62 13.72
C ASN A 51 16.85 5.57 12.65
N ALA A 52 15.56 5.27 12.45
CA ALA A 52 15.10 4.36 11.41
C ALA A 52 15.17 5.02 10.03
N CYS A 53 15.56 4.24 9.01
CA CYS A 53 15.39 4.61 7.61
C CYS A 53 14.03 4.12 7.10
N PHE A 54 13.42 4.88 6.18
CA PHE A 54 12.10 4.54 5.65
C PHE A 54 12.14 4.20 4.17
N THR A 55 11.36 3.18 3.81
CA THR A 55 10.88 2.94 2.45
C THR A 55 9.38 2.78 2.53
N VAL A 56 8.63 3.66 1.85
CA VAL A 56 7.17 3.70 1.91
C VAL A 56 6.58 3.03 0.67
N ASP A 57 5.60 2.14 0.85
CA ASP A 57 4.83 1.53 -0.24
C ASP A 57 3.36 1.92 -0.09
N VAL A 58 2.76 2.44 -1.16
CA VAL A 58 1.32 2.69 -1.23
C VAL A 58 0.65 1.36 -1.54
N LEU A 59 -0.08 0.83 -0.55
CA LEU A 59 -0.76 -0.46 -0.68
C LEU A 59 -2.07 -0.30 -1.44
N GLY A 60 -2.31 -1.22 -2.37
CA GLY A 60 -3.46 -1.21 -3.26
C GLY A 60 -3.71 -2.60 -3.85
N GLU A 61 -4.91 -2.80 -4.39
CA GLU A 61 -5.23 -3.96 -5.22
C GLU A 61 -4.70 -3.76 -6.64
N GLU A 62 -4.66 -4.83 -7.44
CA GLU A 62 -4.29 -4.73 -8.86
C GLU A 62 -5.29 -3.83 -9.59
N ILE A 63 -4.80 -2.78 -10.26
CA ILE A 63 -5.66 -1.91 -11.06
C ILE A 63 -6.17 -2.63 -12.30
N SER A 64 -7.40 -2.35 -12.67
CA SER A 64 -8.09 -2.89 -13.85
C SER A 64 -8.46 -1.79 -14.85
N THR A 65 -8.39 -0.52 -14.47
CA THR A 65 -8.72 0.63 -15.34
C THR A 65 -7.66 1.74 -15.29
N MET A 66 -7.63 2.60 -16.31
CA MET A 66 -6.74 3.77 -16.32
C MET A 66 -7.18 4.85 -15.32
N ASP A 67 -8.45 4.92 -14.94
CA ASP A 67 -8.92 5.84 -13.90
C ASP A 67 -8.36 5.46 -12.53
N GLU A 68 -8.25 4.17 -12.24
CA GLU A 68 -7.55 3.69 -11.04
C GLU A 68 -6.06 3.99 -11.09
N ALA A 69 -5.43 3.93 -12.27
CA ALA A 69 -4.03 4.35 -12.43
C ALA A 69 -3.83 5.83 -12.06
N GLN A 70 -4.75 6.70 -12.50
CA GLN A 70 -4.73 8.12 -12.13
C GLN A 70 -4.93 8.30 -10.62
N TYR A 71 -5.83 7.55 -9.99
CA TYR A 71 -6.01 7.59 -8.54
C TYR A 71 -4.72 7.24 -7.78
N PHE A 72 -4.01 6.19 -8.20
CA PHE A 72 -2.73 5.82 -7.57
C PHE A 72 -1.67 6.88 -7.80
N PHE A 73 -1.59 7.46 -9.00
CA PHE A 73 -0.70 8.58 -9.28
C PHE A 73 -0.95 9.77 -8.32
N ASP A 74 -2.22 10.11 -8.09
CA ASP A 74 -2.61 11.18 -7.17
C ASP A 74 -2.33 10.83 -5.70
N GLU A 75 -2.47 9.56 -5.30
CA GLU A 75 -2.08 9.08 -3.97
C GLU A 75 -0.56 9.15 -3.75
N TYR A 76 0.23 8.70 -4.73
CA TYR A 76 1.69 8.81 -4.68
C TYR A 76 2.14 10.27 -4.58
N THR A 77 1.54 11.16 -5.38
CA THR A 77 1.82 12.60 -5.34
C THR A 77 1.51 13.19 -3.95
N ARG A 78 0.34 12.87 -3.38
CA ARG A 78 -0.04 13.32 -2.03
C ARG A 78 0.90 12.79 -0.94
N LEU A 79 1.41 11.57 -1.09
CA LEU A 79 2.38 11.01 -0.16
C LEU A 79 3.72 11.74 -0.26
N ILE A 80 4.21 12.00 -1.47
CA ILE A 80 5.45 12.76 -1.71
C ILE A 80 5.33 14.16 -1.10
N ASP A 81 4.22 14.86 -1.36
CA ASP A 81 3.96 16.18 -0.80
C ASP A 81 3.97 16.16 0.74
N ALA A 82 3.38 15.11 1.34
CA ALA A 82 3.38 14.95 2.79
C ALA A 82 4.79 14.68 3.35
N ILE A 83 5.58 13.83 2.68
CA ILE A 83 6.98 13.55 3.04
C ILE A 83 7.81 14.84 3.01
N ILE A 84 7.73 15.61 1.92
CA ILE A 84 8.43 16.88 1.75
C ILE A 84 7.98 17.89 2.81
N LYS A 85 6.67 18.04 3.01
CA LYS A 85 6.09 18.98 3.99
C LYS A 85 6.56 18.68 5.41
N HIS A 86 6.82 17.42 5.74
CA HIS A 86 7.24 16.99 7.06
C HIS A 86 8.75 16.76 7.20
N ASP A 87 9.53 17.06 6.16
CA ASP A 87 11.00 16.92 6.11
C ASP A 87 11.47 15.52 6.55
N ILE A 88 10.82 14.47 6.02
CA ILE A 88 11.14 13.09 6.35
C ILE A 88 12.05 12.49 5.29
N ASP A 89 13.27 12.12 5.67
CA ASP A 89 14.17 11.36 4.80
C ASP A 89 13.62 9.95 4.58
N SER A 90 13.18 9.66 3.35
CA SER A 90 12.54 8.39 3.01
C SER A 90 12.63 8.07 1.53
N HIS A 91 12.58 6.78 1.22
CA HIS A 91 12.45 6.26 -0.13
C HIS A 91 11.00 5.89 -0.43
N LEU A 92 10.63 5.88 -1.71
CA LEU A 92 9.31 5.48 -2.19
C LEU A 92 9.43 4.23 -3.07
N SER A 93 8.65 3.21 -2.76
CA SER A 93 8.44 2.04 -3.61
C SER A 93 7.29 2.31 -4.57
N ILE A 94 7.58 2.26 -5.87
CA ILE A 94 6.59 2.41 -6.93
C ILE A 94 6.38 1.09 -7.66
N LYS A 95 5.14 0.83 -8.07
CA LYS A 95 4.78 -0.33 -8.90
C LYS A 95 4.36 0.17 -10.28
N PRO A 96 5.10 -0.12 -11.36
CA PRO A 96 4.72 0.31 -12.71
C PRO A 96 3.30 -0.14 -13.11
N THR A 97 2.87 -1.29 -12.61
CA THR A 97 1.51 -1.79 -12.82
C THR A 97 0.44 -0.88 -12.24
N ALA A 98 0.71 -0.15 -11.16
CA ALA A 98 -0.19 0.83 -10.56
C ALA A 98 -0.35 2.10 -11.42
N PHE A 99 0.49 2.27 -12.44
CA PHE A 99 0.40 3.38 -13.41
C PHE A 99 -0.18 2.94 -14.75
N GLY A 100 -0.75 1.73 -14.85
CA GLY A 100 -1.41 1.27 -16.07
C GLY A 100 -0.51 0.48 -17.01
N LEU A 101 0.72 0.12 -16.61
CA LEU A 101 1.66 -0.60 -17.48
C LEU A 101 1.08 -1.88 -18.10
N LEU A 102 0.21 -2.60 -17.39
CA LEU A 102 -0.41 -3.84 -17.89
C LEU A 102 -1.74 -3.61 -18.62
N ILE A 103 -2.28 -2.39 -18.57
CA ILE A 103 -3.56 -2.02 -19.19
C ILE A 103 -3.29 -1.35 -20.54
N ASP A 104 -2.50 -0.28 -20.52
CA ASP A 104 -2.11 0.52 -21.68
C ASP A 104 -0.65 0.95 -21.48
N PRO A 105 0.33 0.19 -22.00
CA PRO A 105 1.75 0.46 -21.78
C PRO A 105 2.18 1.86 -22.21
N GLU A 106 1.66 2.39 -23.33
CA GLU A 106 2.07 3.71 -23.81
C GLU A 106 1.63 4.81 -22.85
N LYS A 107 0.39 4.74 -22.35
CA LYS A 107 -0.08 5.69 -21.33
C LYS A 107 0.58 5.46 -19.97
N GLY A 108 0.90 4.22 -19.61
CA GLY A 108 1.52 3.93 -18.32
C GLY A 108 2.97 4.40 -18.17
N TYR A 109 3.62 4.79 -19.28
CA TYR A 109 4.94 5.42 -19.26
C TYR A 109 4.90 6.96 -19.29
N THR A 110 3.73 7.58 -19.54
CA THR A 110 3.60 9.03 -19.77
C THR A 110 2.96 9.70 -18.56
#